data_AF-A0A0H5QRL2-F1
#
_entry.id   AF-A0A0H5QRL2-F1
#
_cell.length_a   1.000
_cell.length_b   1.000
_cell.length_c   1.000
_cell.angle_alpha   90.00
_cell.angle_beta   90.00
_cell.angle_gamma   90.00
#
_symmetry.space_group_name_H-M   'P 1'
#
loop_
_entity.id
_entity.type
_entity.pdbx_description
1 polymer ?
#
loop_
_entity_poly.entity_id
_entity_poly.type
_entity_poly.pdbx_seq_one_letter_code
_entity_poly.pdbx_strand_id
1 'polypeptide(L)'
;MDDGSDSGKNPDAGFMSQVRALLNASSDSMAVHSLVSLLSEFRALRGCKEQLVKCQSDAAIRERQYDDALNTIAALEARVAKGETNPLNTKVLRLKRGPMDQEKVLTSDASTQSSTEANEVALTVEIGRLNQEISSWKKRRDTLKAVFTRQTEQFIDDCMQLLGYRVEFLADKHEYRLRSIFAAADSNDEEECLLFRRARDNSMQVIETEFIKSLSPKTMDLLLKSSSIPVFLSQITLDLWRSTIRYSS
;
A
#
# COMPACT_ATOMS: atom_id res chain seq x y z
N MET A 1 53.46 -21.67 47.27
CA MET A 1 54.25 -22.91 47.34
C MET A 1 54.50 -23.33 45.91
N ASP A 2 55.76 -23.64 45.66
CA ASP A 2 56.39 -24.20 44.46
C ASP A 2 56.67 -23.32 43.23
N ASP A 3 57.99 -23.06 43.14
CA ASP A 3 58.86 -22.80 42.01
C ASP A 3 58.55 -23.63 40.76
N GLY A 4 58.91 -23.05 39.62
CA GLY A 4 58.88 -23.73 38.33
C GLY A 4 59.50 -22.88 37.23
N SER A 5 60.72 -22.41 37.45
CA SER A 5 61.60 -21.92 36.40
C SER A 5 61.81 -23.03 35.35
N ASP A 6 61.17 -22.92 34.20
CA ASP A 6 61.60 -23.67 33.01
C ASP A 6 61.99 -22.69 31.90
N SER A 7 63.30 -22.67 31.68
CA SER A 7 64.02 -22.00 30.64
C SER A 7 63.58 -22.49 29.26
N GLY A 8 62.53 -21.86 28.72
CA GLY A 8 62.18 -21.96 27.30
C GLY A 8 63.28 -21.34 26.44
N LYS A 9 64.33 -22.10 26.12
CA LYS A 9 65.26 -21.80 25.02
C LYS A 9 64.43 -21.54 23.77
N ASN A 10 64.31 -20.28 23.39
CA ASN A 10 63.52 -19.86 22.23
C ASN A 10 64.19 -20.45 20.97
N PRO A 11 63.62 -21.48 20.32
CA PRO A 11 64.26 -22.18 19.20
C PRO A 11 64.39 -21.28 17.95
N ASP A 12 63.57 -20.22 17.90
CA ASP A 12 63.56 -19.21 16.84
C ASP A 12 64.81 -18.34 16.83
N ALA A 13 65.49 -18.16 17.96
CA ALA A 13 66.72 -17.35 18.02
C ALA A 13 67.89 -18.04 17.30
N GLY A 14 67.98 -19.37 17.43
CA GLY A 14 68.97 -20.20 16.74
C GLY A 14 68.75 -20.20 15.22
N PHE A 15 67.52 -20.51 14.79
CA PHE A 15 67.17 -20.56 13.38
C PHE A 15 67.35 -19.20 12.66
N MET A 16 66.92 -18.11 13.29
CA MET A 16 67.06 -16.77 12.70
C MET A 16 68.51 -16.28 12.63
N SER A 17 69.38 -16.71 13.55
CA SER A 17 70.82 -16.40 13.47
C SER A 17 71.52 -17.19 12.35
N GLN A 18 71.09 -18.43 12.11
CA GLN A 18 71.62 -19.30 11.06
C GLN A 18 71.17 -18.85 9.66
N VAL A 19 69.92 -18.41 9.52
CA VAL A 19 69.40 -17.79 8.28
C VAL A 19 70.09 -16.45 8.00
N ARG A 20 70.37 -15.64 9.03
CA ARG A 20 71.11 -14.38 8.89
C ARG A 20 72.57 -14.60 8.47
N ALA A 21 73.22 -15.64 8.96
CA ALA A 21 74.57 -16.02 8.54
C ALA A 21 74.63 -16.48 7.08
N LEU A 22 73.61 -17.22 6.61
CA LEU A 22 73.49 -17.67 5.22
C LEU A 22 73.20 -16.52 4.23
N LEU A 23 72.38 -15.56 4.63
CA LEU A 23 72.08 -14.37 3.80
C LEU A 23 73.31 -13.45 3.64
N ASN A 24 74.16 -13.35 4.67
CA ASN A 24 75.41 -12.58 4.61
C ASN A 24 76.51 -13.26 3.78
N ALA A 25 76.43 -14.58 3.55
CA ALA A 25 77.41 -15.33 2.76
C ALA A 25 77.10 -15.34 1.25
N SER A 26 75.90 -14.92 0.84
CA SER A 26 75.48 -14.90 -0.57
C SER A 26 75.80 -13.55 -1.23
N SER A 27 76.57 -13.57 -2.32
CA SER A 27 77.08 -12.37 -3.01
C SER A 27 76.06 -11.69 -3.93
N ASP A 28 74.89 -12.29 -4.15
CA ASP A 28 73.88 -11.81 -5.10
C ASP A 28 72.81 -10.97 -4.39
N SER A 29 73.15 -9.69 -4.17
CA SER A 29 72.39 -8.72 -3.37
C SER A 29 70.90 -8.61 -3.75
N MET A 30 70.56 -8.77 -5.03
CA MET A 30 69.19 -8.63 -5.55
C MET A 30 68.27 -9.80 -5.16
N ALA A 31 68.77 -11.04 -5.21
CA ALA A 31 67.98 -12.22 -4.82
C ALA A 31 67.71 -12.24 -3.31
N VAL A 32 68.72 -11.83 -2.53
CA VAL A 32 68.62 -11.68 -1.08
C VAL A 32 67.59 -10.60 -0.71
N HIS A 33 67.59 -9.44 -1.37
CA HIS A 33 66.62 -8.38 -1.12
C HIS A 33 65.18 -8.81 -1.45
N SER A 34 64.98 -9.55 -2.55
CA SER A 34 63.65 -10.07 -2.94
C SER A 34 63.10 -11.08 -1.92
N LEU A 35 63.94 -12.01 -1.44
CA LEU A 35 63.55 -12.97 -0.41
C LEU A 35 63.26 -12.29 0.94
N VAL A 36 64.06 -11.30 1.33
CA VAL A 36 63.80 -10.52 2.55
C VAL A 36 62.49 -9.75 2.44
N SER A 37 62.18 -9.18 1.27
CA SER A 37 60.90 -8.53 1.00
C SER A 37 59.73 -9.51 1.14
N LEU A 38 59.81 -10.67 0.48
CA LEU A 38 58.77 -11.69 0.54
C LEU A 38 58.55 -12.21 1.97
N LEU A 39 59.62 -12.42 2.75
CA LEU A 39 59.51 -12.82 4.15
C LEU A 39 58.88 -11.72 5.04
N SER A 40 59.13 -10.45 4.72
CA SER A 40 58.48 -9.33 5.42
C SER A 40 56.97 -9.28 5.15
N GLU A 41 56.55 -9.58 3.92
CA GLU A 41 55.14 -9.68 3.53
C GLU A 41 54.46 -10.89 4.19
N PHE A 42 55.11 -12.07 4.23
CA PHE A 42 54.59 -13.22 4.95
C PHE A 42 54.42 -12.95 6.45
N ARG A 43 55.35 -12.20 7.06
CA ARG A 43 55.24 -11.77 8.46
C ARG A 43 54.07 -10.81 8.67
N ALA A 44 53.87 -9.86 7.75
CA ALA A 44 52.73 -8.94 7.79
C ALA A 44 51.39 -9.68 7.62
N LEU A 45 51.32 -10.65 6.69
CA LEU A 45 50.14 -11.48 6.45
C LEU A 45 49.78 -12.33 7.68
N ARG A 46 50.78 -12.89 8.36
CA ARG A 46 50.60 -13.62 9.63
C ARG A 46 50.05 -12.71 10.73
N GLY A 47 50.59 -11.50 10.86
CA GLY A 47 50.09 -10.49 11.78
C GLY A 47 48.63 -10.10 11.49
N CYS A 48 48.27 -9.92 10.22
CA CYS A 48 46.89 -9.65 9.81
C CYS A 48 45.95 -10.82 10.16
N LYS A 49 46.40 -12.07 9.99
CA LYS A 49 45.61 -13.25 10.35
C LYS A 49 45.36 -13.36 11.86
N GLU A 50 46.37 -13.10 12.68
CA GLU A 50 46.23 -13.10 14.15
C GLU A 50 45.28 -11.98 14.61
N GLN A 51 45.35 -10.79 14.01
CA GLN A 51 44.40 -9.70 14.27
C GLN A 51 42.97 -10.05 13.82
N LEU A 52 42.79 -10.73 12.68
CA LEU A 52 41.49 -11.17 12.22
C LEU A 52 40.86 -12.16 13.21
N VAL A 53 41.64 -13.14 13.70
CA VAL A 53 41.16 -14.11 14.70
C VAL A 53 40.77 -13.39 16.00
N LYS A 54 41.58 -12.43 16.46
CA LYS A 54 41.25 -11.63 17.64
C LYS A 54 39.97 -10.80 17.43
N CYS A 55 39.83 -10.16 16.27
CA CYS A 55 38.64 -9.39 15.93
C CYS A 55 37.39 -10.28 15.88
N GLN A 56 37.51 -11.51 15.37
CA GLN A 56 36.44 -12.51 15.36
C GLN A 56 36.05 -12.96 16.77
N SER A 57 37.01 -13.23 17.67
CA SER A 57 36.71 -13.57 19.06
C SER A 57 36.03 -12.41 19.80
N ASP A 58 36.51 -11.18 19.59
CA ASP A 58 35.94 -9.98 20.22
C ASP A 58 34.53 -9.68 19.70
N ALA A 59 34.25 -10.00 18.43
CA ALA A 59 32.91 -9.89 17.86
C ALA A 59 31.94 -10.90 18.49
N ALA A 60 32.35 -12.16 18.64
CA ALA A 60 31.54 -13.20 19.27
C ALA A 60 31.23 -12.92 20.74
N ILE A 61 32.17 -12.32 21.49
CA ILE A 61 31.94 -11.91 22.88
C ILE A 61 30.92 -10.77 22.94
N ARG A 62 31.05 -9.76 22.07
CA ARG A 62 30.09 -8.66 22.00
C ARG A 62 28.70 -9.14 21.64
N GLU A 63 28.57 -10.05 20.67
CA GLU A 63 27.28 -10.63 20.28
C GLU A 63 26.59 -11.31 21.47
N ARG A 64 27.31 -12.13 22.24
CA ARG A 64 26.75 -12.72 23.48
C ARG A 64 26.31 -11.67 24.51
N GLN A 65 27.08 -10.60 24.68
CA GLN A 65 26.70 -9.52 25.59
C GLN A 65 25.44 -8.79 25.11
N TYR A 66 25.26 -8.61 23.80
CA TYR A 66 24.04 -8.04 23.23
C TYR A 66 22.84 -8.96 23.46
N ASP A 67 22.99 -10.27 23.27
CA ASP A 67 21.91 -11.25 23.51
C ASP A 67 21.51 -11.28 24.99
N ASP A 68 22.48 -11.29 25.90
CA ASP A 68 22.22 -11.22 27.34
C ASP A 68 21.51 -9.91 27.72
N ALA A 69 21.96 -8.78 27.17
CA ALA A 69 21.31 -7.48 27.39
C ALA A 69 19.86 -7.48 26.86
N LEU A 70 19.61 -8.03 25.66
CA LEU A 70 18.25 -8.15 25.10
C LEU A 70 17.34 -9.01 25.97
N ASN A 71 17.85 -10.14 26.48
CA ASN A 71 17.11 -11.00 27.39
C ASN A 71 16.74 -10.27 28.69
N THR A 72 17.66 -9.47 29.25
CA THR A 72 17.38 -8.67 30.44
C THR A 72 16.34 -7.57 30.18
N ILE A 73 16.41 -6.90 29.03
CA ILE A 73 15.43 -5.89 28.63
C ILE A 73 14.05 -6.51 28.51
N ALA A 74 13.91 -7.63 27.79
CA ALA A 74 12.63 -8.32 27.62
C ALA A 74 12.01 -8.73 28.98
N ALA A 75 12.82 -9.22 29.92
CA ALA A 75 12.35 -9.55 31.26
C ALA A 75 11.89 -8.31 32.06
N LEU A 76 12.60 -7.18 31.94
CA LEU A 76 12.22 -5.92 32.58
C LEU A 76 10.96 -5.33 31.96
N GLU A 77 10.81 -5.37 30.63
CA GLU A 77 9.61 -4.91 29.94
C GLU A 77 8.37 -5.71 30.35
N ALA A 78 8.48 -7.03 30.47
CA ALA A 78 7.39 -7.87 30.97
C ALA A 78 6.98 -7.52 32.42
N ARG A 79 7.92 -7.10 33.26
CA ARG A 79 7.66 -6.65 34.64
C ARG A 79 7.02 -5.26 34.68
N VAL A 80 7.48 -4.33 33.84
CA VAL A 80 6.86 -3.02 33.67
C VAL A 80 5.42 -3.15 33.13
N ALA A 81 5.18 -4.07 32.19
CA ALA A 81 3.83 -4.35 31.68
C ALA A 81 2.88 -4.87 32.77
N LYS A 82 3.40 -5.56 33.80
CA LYS A 82 2.66 -5.97 35.00
C LYS A 82 2.47 -4.84 36.01
N GLY A 83 3.00 -3.65 35.74
CA GLY A 83 2.87 -2.46 36.59
C GLY A 83 3.95 -2.34 37.67
N GLU A 84 5.07 -3.08 37.57
CA GLU A 84 6.20 -2.86 38.48
C GLU A 84 6.88 -1.52 38.17
N THR A 85 6.98 -0.65 39.18
CA THR A 85 7.59 0.68 39.05
C THR A 85 8.81 0.82 39.96
N ASN A 86 9.85 1.51 39.49
CA ASN A 86 11.02 1.82 40.31
C ASN A 86 10.71 2.97 41.27
N PRO A 87 10.73 2.77 42.61
CA PRO A 87 10.36 3.79 43.58
C PRO A 87 11.31 4.99 43.65
N LEU A 88 12.54 4.86 43.14
CA LEU A 88 13.51 5.97 43.10
C LEU A 88 13.22 6.99 41.99
N ASN A 89 12.63 6.55 40.88
CA ASN A 89 12.38 7.39 39.71
C ASN A 89 10.88 7.69 39.50
N THR A 90 10.00 6.77 39.89
CA THR A 90 8.58 6.84 39.58
C THR A 90 7.75 6.84 40.87
N LYS A 91 7.10 7.97 41.15
CA LYS A 91 6.10 8.09 42.23
C LYS A 91 4.70 7.87 41.66
N VAL A 92 4.05 6.77 42.04
CA VAL A 92 2.67 6.50 41.65
C VAL A 92 1.72 7.22 42.59
N LEU A 93 0.98 8.19 42.07
CA LEU A 93 -0.06 8.92 42.80
C LEU A 93 -1.43 8.33 42.45
N ARG A 94 -2.27 8.13 43.46
CA ARG A 94 -3.69 7.84 43.27
C ARG A 94 -4.51 8.93 43.93
N LEU A 95 -5.66 9.24 43.34
CA LEU A 95 -6.62 10.15 43.95
C LEU A 95 -7.16 9.50 45.23
N LYS A 96 -7.25 10.27 46.33
CA LYS A 96 -7.78 9.79 47.63
C LYS A 96 -9.27 9.41 47.55
N ARG A 97 -9.97 9.88 46.51
CA ARG A 97 -11.35 9.52 46.16
C ARG A 97 -11.43 9.29 44.66
N GLY A 98 -11.14 8.07 44.23
CA GLY A 98 -11.38 7.63 42.85
C GLY A 98 -12.74 6.95 42.68
N PRO A 99 -13.22 6.76 41.43
CA PRO A 99 -14.46 6.01 41.16
C PRO A 99 -14.43 4.58 41.74
N MET A 100 -13.25 3.94 41.80
CA MET A 100 -13.04 2.63 42.46
C MET A 100 -13.23 2.67 43.99
N ASP A 101 -12.91 3.79 44.64
CA ASP A 101 -13.15 3.96 46.08
C ASP A 101 -14.63 4.30 46.36
N GLN A 102 -15.30 4.98 45.43
CA GLN A 102 -16.74 5.26 45.52
C GLN A 102 -17.55 3.97 45.45
N GLU A 103 -17.19 3.03 44.56
CA GLU A 103 -17.87 1.74 44.44
C GLU A 103 -17.74 0.89 45.71
N LYS A 104 -16.57 0.90 46.36
CA LYS A 104 -16.33 0.18 47.62
C LYS A 104 -17.12 0.75 48.81
N VAL A 105 -17.49 2.03 48.76
CA VAL A 105 -18.39 2.68 49.72
C VAL A 105 -19.87 2.42 49.37
N LEU A 106 -20.19 2.20 48.09
CA LEU A 106 -21.55 1.91 47.62
C LEU A 106 -21.94 0.43 47.77
N THR A 107 -20.98 -0.50 47.90
CA THR A 107 -21.26 -1.94 48.12
C THR A 107 -21.67 -2.31 49.55
N SER A 108 -21.75 -1.36 50.48
CA SER A 108 -22.31 -1.61 51.82
C SER A 108 -23.82 -1.41 51.91
N ASP A 109 -24.47 -0.85 50.89
CA ASP A 109 -25.92 -0.64 50.88
C ASP A 109 -26.58 -1.31 49.66
N ALA A 110 -27.42 -2.30 49.95
CA ALA A 110 -28.08 -3.21 49.00
C ALA A 110 -29.19 -2.56 48.12
N SER A 111 -29.04 -1.29 47.71
CA SER A 111 -30.09 -0.54 46.99
C SER A 111 -29.73 -0.06 45.57
N THR A 112 -28.51 -0.31 45.08
CA THR A 112 -28.01 0.29 43.81
C THR A 112 -28.02 -0.66 42.60
N GLN A 113 -28.64 -1.84 42.68
CA GLN A 113 -28.77 -2.74 41.51
C GLN A 113 -29.89 -2.35 40.54
N SER A 114 -30.89 -1.58 40.99
CA SER A 114 -32.05 -1.23 40.15
C SER A 114 -31.78 -0.11 39.11
N SER A 115 -30.83 0.78 39.38
CA SER A 115 -30.58 1.96 38.53
C SER A 115 -29.71 1.66 37.30
N THR A 116 -28.81 0.68 37.38
CA THR A 116 -27.95 0.29 36.25
C THR A 116 -28.70 -0.57 35.24
N GLU A 117 -29.50 -1.53 35.70
CA GLU A 117 -30.32 -2.38 34.83
C GLU A 117 -31.41 -1.57 34.12
N ALA A 118 -32.07 -0.64 34.81
CA ALA A 118 -33.06 0.24 34.19
C ALA A 118 -32.45 1.14 33.11
N ASN A 119 -31.21 1.59 33.30
CA ASN A 119 -30.51 2.42 32.33
C ASN A 119 -30.02 1.61 31.13
N GLU A 120 -29.56 0.38 31.34
CA GLU A 120 -29.17 -0.55 30.28
C GLU A 120 -30.38 -1.00 29.43
N VAL A 121 -31.53 -1.24 30.08
CA VAL A 121 -32.80 -1.50 29.40
C VAL A 121 -33.28 -0.27 28.61
N ALA A 122 -33.17 0.94 29.15
CA ALA A 122 -33.52 2.16 28.42
C ALA A 122 -32.61 2.39 27.19
N LEU A 123 -31.32 2.13 27.32
CA LEU A 123 -30.34 2.25 26.23
C LEU A 123 -30.58 1.19 25.14
N THR A 124 -30.89 -0.05 25.50
CA THR A 124 -31.19 -1.12 24.52
C THR A 124 -32.49 -0.84 23.76
N VAL A 125 -33.51 -0.28 24.41
CA VAL A 125 -34.74 0.17 23.75
C VAL A 125 -34.46 1.32 22.79
N GLU A 126 -33.65 2.31 23.19
CA GLU A 126 -33.30 3.44 22.33
C GLU A 126 -32.43 3.02 21.15
N ILE A 127 -31.48 2.10 21.35
CA ILE A 127 -30.71 1.48 20.27
C ILE A 127 -31.63 0.72 19.31
N GLY A 128 -32.64 0.00 19.81
CA GLY A 128 -33.65 -0.65 19.01
C GLY A 128 -34.44 0.35 18.15
N ARG A 129 -34.89 1.45 18.75
CA ARG A 129 -35.60 2.54 18.07
C ARG A 129 -34.75 3.19 16.98
N LEU A 130 -33.51 3.53 17.29
CA LEU A 130 -32.56 4.13 16.35
C LEU A 130 -32.23 3.17 15.20
N ASN A 131 -32.05 1.87 15.47
CA ASN A 131 -31.84 0.87 14.44
C ASN A 131 -33.06 0.72 13.51
N GLN A 132 -34.27 0.77 14.06
CA GLN A 132 -35.50 0.76 13.28
C GLN A 132 -35.58 2.00 12.39
N GLU A 133 -35.26 3.17 12.93
CA GLU A 133 -35.21 4.43 12.19
C GLU A 133 -34.19 4.38 11.06
N ILE A 134 -32.95 3.92 11.32
CA ILE A 134 -31.91 3.71 10.30
C ILE A 134 -32.39 2.73 9.21
N SER A 135 -33.07 1.66 9.60
CA SER A 135 -33.62 0.70 8.64
C SER A 135 -34.68 1.33 7.73
N SER A 136 -35.50 2.22 8.28
CA SER A 136 -36.54 2.94 7.53
C SER A 136 -35.92 3.95 6.55
N TRP A 137 -34.88 4.68 6.98
CA TRP A 137 -34.13 5.60 6.13
C TRP A 137 -33.40 4.87 5.00
N LYS A 138 -32.79 3.71 5.29
CA LYS A 138 -32.17 2.85 4.27
C LYS A 138 -33.19 2.39 3.23
N LYS A 139 -34.34 1.86 3.65
CA LYS A 139 -35.42 1.46 2.74
C LYS A 139 -35.92 2.63 1.89
N ARG A 140 -36.09 3.82 2.48
CA ARG A 140 -36.51 5.02 1.74
C ARG A 140 -35.47 5.46 0.71
N ARG A 141 -34.19 5.41 1.05
CA ARG A 141 -33.09 5.68 0.12
C ARG A 141 -33.09 4.67 -1.04
N ASP A 142 -33.26 3.39 -0.74
CA ASP A 142 -33.17 2.33 -1.75
C ASP A 142 -34.37 2.35 -2.70
N THR A 143 -35.58 2.59 -2.18
CA THR A 143 -36.77 2.82 -3.01
C THR A 143 -36.63 4.06 -3.88
N LEU A 144 -36.11 5.16 -3.34
CA LEU A 144 -35.87 6.38 -4.11
C LEU A 144 -34.87 6.14 -5.25
N LYS A 145 -33.76 5.46 -4.98
CA LYS A 145 -32.79 5.05 -6.01
C LYS A 145 -33.45 4.20 -7.09
N ALA A 146 -34.22 3.19 -6.70
CA ALA A 146 -34.91 2.30 -7.64
C ALA A 146 -35.90 3.07 -8.54
N VAL A 147 -36.67 4.00 -7.96
CA VAL A 147 -37.60 4.85 -8.73
C VAL A 147 -36.85 5.75 -9.72
N PHE A 148 -35.75 6.38 -9.30
CA PHE A 148 -34.95 7.22 -10.20
C PHE A 148 -34.30 6.43 -11.32
N THR A 149 -33.71 5.27 -11.02
CA THR A 149 -33.14 4.39 -12.05
C THR A 149 -34.21 3.97 -13.05
N ARG A 150 -35.36 3.50 -12.57
CA ARG A 150 -36.47 3.11 -13.44
C ARG A 150 -36.99 4.26 -14.30
N GLN A 151 -37.15 5.46 -13.74
CA GLN A 151 -37.58 6.63 -14.51
C GLN A 151 -36.54 7.06 -15.54
N THR A 152 -35.25 6.97 -15.20
CA THR A 152 -34.14 7.31 -16.10
C THR A 152 -34.07 6.31 -17.26
N GLU A 153 -34.18 5.01 -16.97
CA GLU A 153 -34.22 3.96 -17.99
C GLU A 153 -35.42 4.14 -18.93
N GLN A 154 -36.62 4.37 -18.37
CA GLN A 154 -37.80 4.65 -19.17
C GLN A 154 -37.61 5.86 -20.08
N PHE A 155 -37.03 6.94 -19.55
CA PHE A 155 -36.75 8.15 -20.33
C PHE A 155 -35.74 7.88 -21.45
N ILE A 156 -34.67 7.12 -21.17
CA ILE A 156 -33.68 6.73 -22.19
C ILE A 156 -34.33 5.87 -23.27
N ASP A 157 -35.21 4.93 -22.90
CA ASP A 157 -35.93 4.08 -23.83
C ASP A 157 -36.90 4.88 -24.70
N ASP A 158 -37.62 5.83 -24.10
CA ASP A 158 -38.52 6.75 -24.82
C ASP A 158 -37.72 7.63 -25.80
N CYS A 159 -36.58 8.19 -25.36
CA CYS A 159 -35.66 8.93 -26.24
C CYS A 159 -35.10 8.06 -27.36
N MET A 160 -34.76 6.80 -27.08
CA MET A 160 -34.27 5.86 -28.07
C MET A 160 -35.34 5.56 -29.13
N GLN A 161 -36.59 5.38 -28.73
CA GLN A 161 -37.71 5.15 -29.66
C GLN A 161 -38.02 6.40 -30.51
N LEU A 162 -37.93 7.60 -29.93
CA LEU A 162 -38.25 8.85 -30.62
C LEU A 162 -37.13 9.34 -31.53
N LEU A 163 -35.88 9.24 -31.08
CA LEU A 163 -34.71 9.82 -31.75
C LEU A 163 -33.86 8.79 -32.49
N GLY A 164 -34.06 7.50 -32.22
CA GLY A 164 -33.25 6.42 -32.78
C GLY A 164 -31.85 6.27 -32.16
N TYR A 165 -31.60 6.94 -31.03
CA TYR A 165 -30.32 6.87 -30.32
C TYR A 165 -30.48 6.52 -28.85
N ARG A 166 -29.75 5.50 -28.39
CA ARG A 166 -29.56 5.21 -26.98
C ARG A 166 -28.42 6.04 -26.42
N VAL A 167 -28.69 6.80 -25.37
CA VAL A 167 -27.71 7.68 -24.71
C VAL A 167 -27.26 7.05 -23.39
N GLU A 168 -25.96 6.85 -23.24
CA GLU A 168 -25.33 6.35 -22.03
C GLU A 168 -24.30 7.36 -21.51
N PHE A 169 -24.28 7.60 -20.20
CA PHE A 169 -23.28 8.47 -19.57
C PHE A 169 -22.18 7.64 -18.90
N LEU A 170 -20.96 7.76 -19.40
CA LEU A 170 -19.77 7.10 -18.86
C LEU A 170 -19.16 7.99 -17.78
N ALA A 171 -19.49 7.69 -16.52
CA ALA A 171 -19.06 8.48 -15.36
C ALA A 171 -17.52 8.57 -15.24
N ASP A 172 -16.79 7.49 -15.55
CA ASP A 172 -15.33 7.42 -15.39
C ASP A 172 -14.57 8.43 -16.26
N LYS A 173 -15.11 8.71 -17.46
CA LYS A 173 -14.48 9.61 -18.45
C LYS A 173 -15.25 10.93 -18.61
N HIS A 174 -16.38 11.09 -17.93
CA HIS A 174 -17.34 12.18 -18.13
C HIS A 174 -17.76 12.36 -19.61
N GLU A 175 -18.01 11.24 -20.28
CA GLU A 175 -18.35 11.18 -21.71
C GLU A 175 -19.77 10.64 -21.89
N TYR A 176 -20.40 11.01 -23.02
CA TYR A 176 -21.68 10.49 -23.46
C TYR A 176 -21.45 9.56 -24.64
N ARG A 177 -21.94 8.34 -24.54
CA ARG A 177 -21.95 7.37 -25.63
C ARG A 177 -23.34 7.35 -26.25
N LEU A 178 -23.40 7.57 -27.55
CA LEU A 178 -24.59 7.48 -28.36
C LEU A 178 -24.49 6.24 -29.25
N ARG A 179 -25.49 5.37 -29.16
CA ARG A 179 -25.63 4.19 -30.02
C ARG A 179 -26.88 4.33 -30.88
N SER A 180 -26.74 4.17 -32.19
CA SER A 180 -27.88 4.17 -33.11
C SER A 180 -28.64 2.83 -33.02
N ILE A 181 -29.97 2.86 -33.12
CA ILE A 181 -30.80 1.65 -33.27
C ILE A 181 -30.56 0.92 -34.60
N PHE A 182 -29.98 1.63 -35.59
CA PHE A 182 -29.70 1.12 -36.93
C PHE A 182 -28.24 0.66 -37.10
N ALA A 183 -27.45 0.67 -36.03
CA ALA A 183 -26.11 0.07 -36.05
C ALA A 183 -26.23 -1.42 -36.42
N ALA A 184 -25.27 -1.94 -37.18
CA ALA A 184 -25.38 -3.30 -37.69
C ALA A 184 -25.39 -4.31 -36.52
N ALA A 185 -26.29 -5.30 -36.56
CA ALA A 185 -26.44 -6.31 -35.51
C ALA A 185 -25.18 -7.17 -35.31
N ASP A 186 -24.27 -7.19 -36.29
CA ASP A 186 -23.00 -7.92 -36.27
C ASP A 186 -21.82 -7.05 -35.80
N SER A 187 -22.04 -5.75 -35.54
CA SER A 187 -20.98 -4.86 -35.08
C SER A 187 -20.73 -5.07 -33.59
N ASN A 188 -19.45 -5.17 -33.23
CA ASN A 188 -19.04 -5.24 -31.84
C ASN A 188 -19.52 -3.94 -31.16
N ASP A 189 -20.23 -4.09 -30.04
CA ASP A 189 -21.01 -3.02 -29.37
C ASP A 189 -20.20 -1.76 -28.98
N GLU A 190 -18.87 -1.86 -29.05
CA GLU A 190 -17.89 -0.82 -28.75
C GLU A 190 -17.40 -0.06 -30.00
N GLU A 191 -17.51 -0.65 -31.19
CA GLU A 191 -16.88 -0.15 -32.42
C GLU A 191 -17.76 0.85 -33.18
N GLU A 192 -19.09 0.68 -33.18
CA GLU A 192 -20.04 1.58 -33.86
C GLU A 192 -20.75 2.55 -32.90
N CYS A 193 -19.98 3.23 -32.03
CA CYS A 193 -20.53 4.22 -31.11
C CYS A 193 -19.98 5.64 -31.34
N LEU A 194 -20.86 6.63 -31.13
CA LEU A 194 -20.50 8.04 -31.15
C LEU A 194 -20.19 8.49 -29.73
N LEU A 195 -19.02 9.07 -29.52
CA LEU A 195 -18.62 9.61 -28.23
C LEU A 195 -18.68 11.13 -28.23
N PHE A 196 -19.26 11.69 -27.19
CA PHE A 196 -19.38 13.12 -26.98
C PHE A 196 -18.83 13.48 -25.60
N ARG A 197 -18.26 14.68 -25.48
CA ARG A 197 -17.83 15.24 -24.21
C ARG A 197 -18.36 16.64 -24.06
N ARG A 198 -18.74 17.01 -22.83
CA ARG A 198 -19.06 18.39 -22.52
C ARG A 198 -17.77 19.19 -22.33
N ALA A 199 -17.58 20.21 -23.15
CA ALA A 199 -16.46 21.13 -23.03
C ALA A 199 -16.70 22.15 -21.90
N ARG A 200 -15.64 22.90 -21.55
CA ARG A 200 -15.65 23.86 -20.43
C ARG A 200 -16.61 25.03 -20.65
N ASP A 201 -16.92 25.33 -21.90
CA ASP A 201 -17.88 26.36 -22.34
C ASP A 201 -19.33 25.85 -22.34
N ASN A 202 -19.60 24.67 -21.76
CA ASN A 202 -20.87 23.95 -21.83
C ASN A 202 -21.31 23.52 -23.23
N SER A 203 -20.48 23.69 -24.26
CA SER A 203 -20.74 23.11 -25.57
C SER A 203 -20.50 21.60 -25.53
N MET A 204 -21.18 20.87 -26.41
CA MET A 204 -20.96 19.45 -26.58
C MET A 204 -19.99 19.25 -27.76
N GLN A 205 -18.93 18.47 -27.56
CA GLN A 205 -17.92 18.19 -28.56
C GLN A 205 -17.94 16.72 -28.92
N VAL A 206 -17.81 16.43 -30.21
CA VAL A 206 -17.64 15.07 -30.72
C VAL A 206 -16.19 14.63 -30.50
N ILE A 207 -15.99 13.43 -29.97
CA ILE A 207 -14.67 12.80 -29.89
C ILE A 207 -14.48 11.98 -31.16
N GLU A 208 -13.34 12.14 -31.82
CA GLU A 208 -13.00 11.32 -32.99
C GLU A 208 -12.85 9.85 -32.60
N THR A 209 -13.72 9.01 -33.13
CA THR A 209 -13.65 7.54 -33.03
C THR A 209 -13.40 6.93 -34.41
N GLU A 210 -12.98 5.67 -34.47
CA GLU A 210 -12.83 4.95 -35.75
C GLU A 210 -14.16 4.89 -36.52
N PHE A 211 -15.28 4.81 -35.81
CA PHE A 211 -16.61 4.95 -36.40
C PHE A 211 -16.78 6.28 -37.12
N ILE A 212 -16.43 7.40 -36.48
CA ILE A 212 -16.54 8.73 -37.10
C ILE A 212 -15.65 8.87 -38.33
N LYS A 213 -14.46 8.25 -38.31
CA LYS A 213 -13.57 8.21 -39.48
C LYS A 213 -14.14 7.37 -40.62
N SER A 214 -14.92 6.32 -40.30
CA SER A 214 -15.61 5.49 -41.29
C SER A 214 -16.82 6.17 -41.92
N LEU A 215 -17.37 7.23 -41.29
CA LEU A 215 -18.51 7.97 -41.81
C LEU A 215 -18.15 8.74 -43.08
N SER A 216 -19.18 9.06 -43.87
CA SER A 216 -18.99 9.78 -45.12
C SER A 216 -18.36 11.16 -44.88
N PRO A 217 -17.43 11.61 -45.75
CA PRO A 217 -16.79 12.92 -45.60
C PRO A 217 -17.80 14.07 -45.66
N LYS A 218 -18.95 13.88 -46.31
CA LYS A 218 -20.05 14.86 -46.36
C LYS A 218 -20.67 15.10 -44.97
N THR A 219 -20.75 14.06 -44.14
CA THR A 219 -21.29 14.11 -42.79
C THR A 219 -20.37 14.88 -41.84
N MET A 220 -19.06 14.73 -42.01
CA MET A 220 -18.06 15.50 -41.26
C MET A 220 -18.02 16.98 -41.67
N ASP A 221 -18.13 17.26 -42.96
CA ASP A 221 -18.27 18.61 -43.50
C ASP A 221 -19.47 19.37 -42.90
N LEU A 222 -20.59 18.67 -42.67
CA LEU A 222 -21.77 19.25 -42.04
C LEU A 222 -21.50 19.68 -40.60
N LEU A 223 -20.76 18.89 -39.83
CA LEU A 223 -20.39 19.25 -38.45
C LEU A 223 -19.51 20.51 -38.42
N LEU A 224 -18.54 20.59 -39.34
CA LEU A 224 -17.63 21.73 -39.45
C LEU A 224 -18.32 23.02 -39.94
N LYS A 225 -19.28 22.90 -40.87
CA LYS A 225 -19.97 24.05 -41.48
C LYS A 225 -21.16 24.56 -40.68
N SER A 226 -21.93 23.65 -40.07
CA SER A 226 -23.19 24.00 -39.37
C SER A 226 -23.04 24.09 -37.85
N SER A 227 -21.97 23.51 -37.27
CA SER A 227 -21.74 23.43 -35.82
C SER A 227 -22.95 22.87 -35.04
N SER A 228 -23.84 22.13 -35.69
CA SER A 228 -25.10 21.66 -35.12
C SER A 228 -25.10 20.13 -35.00
N ILE A 229 -25.01 19.65 -33.77
CA ILE A 229 -25.07 18.22 -33.45
C ILE A 229 -26.39 17.57 -33.91
N PRO A 230 -27.57 18.20 -33.73
CA PRO A 230 -28.82 17.63 -34.26
C PRO A 230 -28.80 17.39 -35.77
N VAL A 231 -28.24 18.32 -36.54
CA VAL A 231 -28.11 18.17 -38.00
C VAL A 231 -27.18 16.99 -38.34
N PHE A 232 -26.04 16.92 -37.66
CA PHE A 232 -25.08 15.82 -37.80
C PHE A 232 -25.71 14.45 -37.50
N LEU A 233 -26.39 14.30 -36.36
CA LEU A 233 -27.05 13.05 -35.98
C LEU A 233 -28.17 12.67 -36.94
N SER A 234 -28.96 13.63 -37.43
CA SER A 234 -30.01 13.34 -38.41
C SER A 234 -29.46 12.76 -39.71
N GLN A 235 -28.32 13.27 -40.19
CA GLN A 235 -27.66 12.75 -41.39
C GLN A 235 -27.13 11.33 -41.17
N ILE A 236 -26.50 11.06 -40.03
CA ILE A 236 -26.03 9.71 -39.66
C ILE A 236 -27.20 8.73 -39.59
N THR A 237 -28.32 9.14 -38.97
CA THR A 237 -29.51 8.30 -38.86
C THR A 237 -30.02 7.88 -40.24
N LEU A 238 -30.12 8.83 -41.16
CA LEU A 238 -30.56 8.56 -42.54
C LEU A 238 -29.59 7.64 -43.29
N ASP A 239 -28.28 7.84 -43.11
CA ASP A 239 -27.26 7.04 -43.78
C ASP A 239 -27.23 5.59 -43.26
N LEU A 240 -27.33 5.40 -41.94
CA LEU A 240 -27.44 4.08 -41.31
C LEU A 240 -28.77 3.39 -41.67
N TRP A 241 -29.89 4.10 -41.61
CA TRP A 241 -31.18 3.53 -42.00
C TRP A 241 -31.18 3.05 -43.46
N ARG A 242 -30.57 3.83 -44.37
CA ARG A 242 -30.39 3.45 -45.78
C ARG A 242 -29.46 2.26 -45.96
N SER A 243 -28.45 2.05 -45.12
CA SER A 243 -27.62 0.85 -45.19
C SER A 243 -28.43 -0.35 -44.69
N THR A 244 -29.10 -0.25 -43.54
CA THR A 244 -29.93 -1.33 -42.99
C THR A 244 -30.97 -1.85 -43.98
N ILE A 245 -31.71 -0.95 -44.66
CA ILE A 245 -32.71 -1.37 -45.65
C ILE A 245 -32.08 -2.16 -46.81
N ARG A 246 -30.92 -1.71 -47.28
CA ARG A 246 -30.21 -2.36 -48.40
C ARG A 246 -29.67 -3.75 -48.05
N TYR A 247 -29.39 -4.01 -46.77
CA TYR A 247 -28.99 -5.35 -46.31
C TYR A 247 -30.18 -6.27 -46.02
N SER A 248 -31.38 -5.72 -45.80
CA SER A 248 -32.60 -6.48 -45.50
C SER A 248 -33.40 -6.93 -46.73
N SER A 249 -33.03 -6.49 -47.93
CA SER A 249 -33.70 -6.77 -49.20
C SER A 249 -32.83 -7.60 -50.13
#